data_AF-A0A2N6A646-F1
#
_entry.id   AF-A0A2N6A646-F1
#
_cell.length_a   1.000
_cell.length_b   1.000
_cell.length_c   1.000
_cell.angle_alpha   90.00
_cell.angle_beta   90.00
_cell.angle_gamma   90.00
#
_symmetry.space_group_name_H-M   'P 1'
#
loop_
_entity.id
_entity.type
_entity.pdbx_description
1 polymer ?
#
loop_
_entity_poly.entity_id
_entity_poly.type
_entity_poly.pdbx_seq_one_letter_code
_entity_poly.pdbx_strand_id
1 'polypeptide(L)'
;MKFSKDVLIFVSVFAFLTIGTVIATLTHKPAVEIDMSEVIEPEPAVLSGLPFDSGDHLEYIEQIRPIISLSGSELNLQEIRNIKDNLMNFSSNDAGVGKVHVNLYLAFVDLEKYAEENNLQAKESALDKLEMVLSLVPELEKEVNDLSNILING
;
A
#
# COMPACT_ATOMS: atom_id res chain seq x y z
N MET A 1 3.21 -9.54 58.69
CA MET A 1 4.38 -9.33 57.80
C MET A 1 4.10 -8.12 56.93
N LYS A 2 4.90 -7.05 57.03
CA LYS A 2 4.83 -5.89 56.11
C LYS A 2 5.76 -6.19 54.95
N PHE A 3 5.20 -6.42 53.76
CA PHE A 3 5.99 -6.57 52.54
C PHE A 3 6.51 -5.20 52.11
N SER A 4 7.80 -5.10 51.73
CA SER A 4 8.36 -3.85 51.21
C SER A 4 7.77 -3.54 49.83
N LYS A 5 7.73 -2.26 49.46
CA LYS A 5 7.16 -1.78 48.19
C LYS A 5 7.78 -2.47 46.97
N ASP A 6 9.03 -2.90 47.07
CA ASP A 6 9.75 -3.56 45.97
C ASP A 6 9.24 -4.98 45.70
N VAL A 7 8.76 -5.69 46.72
CA VAL A 7 8.16 -7.03 46.57
C VAL A 7 6.80 -6.94 45.87
N LEU A 8 6.05 -5.87 46.13
CA LEU A 8 4.74 -5.63 45.52
C LEU A 8 4.85 -5.36 44.00
N ILE A 9 5.88 -4.61 43.59
CA ILE A 9 6.15 -4.33 42.17
C ILE A 9 6.57 -5.61 41.42
N PHE A 10 7.44 -6.42 42.03
CA PHE A 10 7.88 -7.69 41.43
C PHE A 10 6.74 -8.68 41.23
N VAL A 11 5.82 -8.81 42.20
CA VAL A 11 4.65 -9.69 42.07
C VAL A 11 3.69 -9.21 40.98
N SER A 12 3.51 -7.89 40.82
CA SER A 12 2.66 -7.35 39.74
C SER A 12 3.23 -7.57 38.33
N VAL A 13 4.56 -7.50 38.16
CA VAL A 13 5.20 -7.78 36.86
C VAL A 13 5.13 -9.27 36.52
N PHE A 14 5.30 -10.15 37.51
CA PHE A 14 5.17 -11.60 37.32
C PHE A 14 3.73 -12.05 37.00
N ALA A 15 2.73 -11.39 37.59
CA ALA A 15 1.32 -11.65 37.29
C ALA A 15 0.95 -11.23 35.85
N PHE A 16 1.51 -10.14 35.33
CA PHE A 16 1.29 -9.72 33.93
C PHE A 16 1.94 -10.66 32.91
N LEU A 17 3.15 -11.16 33.20
CA LEU A 17 3.87 -12.09 32.31
C LEU A 17 3.23 -13.48 32.23
N THR A 18 2.59 -13.93 33.31
CA THR A 18 1.92 -15.25 33.35
C THR A 18 0.54 -15.23 32.69
N ILE A 19 -0.18 -14.11 32.70
CA ILE A 19 -1.46 -13.98 31.96
C ILE A 19 -1.20 -13.85 30.44
N GLY A 20 -0.13 -13.16 30.03
CA GLY A 20 0.22 -13.05 28.61
C GLY A 20 0.61 -14.37 27.94
N THR A 21 1.18 -15.32 28.70
CA THR A 21 1.62 -16.63 28.16
C THR A 21 0.49 -17.64 28.02
N VAL A 22 -0.55 -17.60 28.85
CA VAL A 22 -1.70 -18.53 28.75
C VAL A 22 -2.59 -18.22 27.53
N ILE A 23 -2.63 -16.97 27.07
CA ILE A 23 -3.38 -16.61 25.85
C ILE A 23 -2.65 -17.16 24.60
N ALA A 24 -1.31 -17.22 24.62
CA ALA A 24 -0.54 -17.71 23.48
C ALA A 24 -0.61 -19.25 23.30
N THR A 25 -0.84 -20.01 24.38
CA THR A 25 -0.85 -21.48 24.33
C THR A 25 -2.18 -22.10 23.89
N LEU A 26 -3.28 -21.35 23.81
CA LEU A 26 -4.57 -21.86 23.29
C LEU A 26 -4.74 -21.72 21.77
N THR A 27 -3.77 -21.11 21.08
CA THR A 27 -3.81 -20.90 19.62
C THR A 27 -2.80 -21.73 18.83
N HIS A 28 -2.03 -22.62 19.47
CA HIS A 28 -1.14 -23.53 18.74
C HIS A 28 -1.86 -24.85 18.37
N LYS A 29 -2.32 -24.90 17.12
CA LYS A 29 -2.28 -26.14 16.33
C LYS A 29 -0.80 -26.55 16.14
N PRO A 30 -0.47 -27.85 16.10
CA PRO A 30 0.91 -28.33 16.11
C PRO A 30 1.69 -27.86 14.88
N ALA A 31 2.98 -27.60 15.10
CA ALA A 31 3.95 -27.14 14.11
C ALA A 31 4.06 -28.14 12.95
N VAL A 32 3.86 -27.63 11.73
CA VAL A 32 4.38 -28.25 10.52
C VAL A 32 5.88 -27.95 10.51
N GLU A 33 6.70 -28.99 10.51
CA GLU A 33 8.14 -28.86 10.23
C GLU A 33 8.28 -28.36 8.78
N ILE A 34 8.64 -27.09 8.62
CA ILE A 34 8.94 -26.51 7.31
C ILE A 34 10.45 -26.64 7.10
N ASP A 35 10.82 -27.50 6.16
CA ASP A 35 12.14 -27.60 5.55
C ASP A 35 12.56 -26.23 5.00
N MET A 36 13.66 -25.68 5.49
CA MET A 36 14.19 -24.34 5.15
C MET A 36 14.92 -24.33 3.79
N SER A 37 14.34 -24.99 2.79
CA SER A 37 14.91 -25.06 1.44
C SER A 37 14.22 -24.13 0.42
N GLU A 38 13.21 -23.36 0.85
CA GLU A 38 12.50 -22.43 -0.02
C GLU A 38 12.45 -21.04 0.64
N VAL A 39 13.34 -20.15 0.20
CA VAL A 39 13.18 -18.71 0.43
C VAL A 39 11.98 -18.27 -0.41
N ILE A 40 10.79 -18.40 0.18
CA ILE A 40 9.59 -17.80 -0.36
C ILE A 40 9.75 -16.31 -0.12
N GLU A 41 10.11 -15.57 -1.17
CA GLU A 41 9.91 -14.13 -1.22
C GLU A 41 8.50 -13.84 -0.72
N PRO A 42 8.27 -12.87 0.19
CA PRO A 42 6.93 -12.58 0.64
C PRO A 42 6.12 -12.18 -0.60
N GLU A 43 5.23 -13.06 -1.05
CA GLU A 43 4.22 -12.72 -2.05
C GLU A 43 3.60 -11.41 -1.56
N PRO A 44 3.61 -10.34 -2.39
CA PRO A 44 2.90 -9.14 -2.03
C PRO A 44 1.47 -9.59 -1.77
N ALA A 45 0.94 -9.30 -0.58
CA ALA A 45 -0.42 -9.67 -0.21
C ALA A 45 -1.35 -9.17 -1.32
N VAL A 46 -1.71 -10.09 -2.23
CA VAL A 46 -2.65 -9.80 -3.29
C VAL A 46 -3.95 -9.68 -2.53
N LEU A 47 -4.32 -8.44 -2.20
CA LEU A 47 -5.70 -8.06 -2.02
C LEU A 47 -6.40 -8.52 -3.30
N SER A 48 -6.94 -9.74 -3.26
CA SER A 48 -7.86 -10.29 -4.23
C SER A 48 -9.10 -9.43 -4.12
N GLY A 49 -9.02 -8.25 -4.75
CA GLY A 49 -10.08 -7.26 -4.82
C GLY A 49 -11.32 -7.94 -5.36
N LEU A 50 -12.45 -7.57 -4.77
CA LEU A 50 -13.77 -7.86 -5.30
C LEU A 50 -13.77 -7.62 -6.82
N PRO A 51 -14.50 -8.43 -7.62
CA PRO A 51 -14.60 -8.19 -9.05
C PRO A 51 -15.00 -6.73 -9.29
N PHE A 52 -14.27 -6.08 -10.18
CA PHE A 52 -14.46 -4.69 -10.58
C PHE A 52 -15.72 -4.62 -11.46
N ASP A 53 -16.89 -4.80 -10.85
CA ASP A 53 -18.15 -5.03 -11.55
C ASP A 53 -19.29 -4.28 -10.84
N SER A 54 -19.37 -2.98 -11.07
CA SER A 54 -20.57 -2.17 -10.85
C SER A 54 -20.39 -0.80 -11.52
N GLY A 55 -21.46 -0.16 -11.98
CA GLY A 55 -21.42 1.17 -12.61
C GLY A 55 -20.79 2.28 -11.75
N ASP A 56 -20.48 1.99 -10.49
CA ASP A 56 -19.87 2.91 -9.51
C ASP A 56 -18.37 3.17 -9.80
N HIS A 57 -17.69 2.30 -10.57
CA HIS A 57 -16.31 2.54 -10.98
C HIS A 57 -16.15 3.77 -11.89
N LEU A 58 -17.19 4.10 -12.69
CA LEU A 58 -17.17 5.30 -13.53
C LEU A 58 -17.19 6.57 -12.69
N GLU A 59 -17.93 6.59 -11.59
CA GLU A 59 -17.95 7.72 -10.66
C GLU A 59 -16.57 7.91 -10.01
N TYR A 60 -15.92 6.81 -9.60
CA TYR A 60 -14.54 6.86 -9.12
C TYR A 60 -13.57 7.41 -10.17
N ILE A 61 -13.66 6.94 -11.43
CA ILE A 61 -12.83 7.43 -12.53
C ILE A 61 -13.04 8.92 -12.76
N GLU A 62 -14.29 9.39 -12.79
CA GLU A 62 -14.62 10.80 -12.99
C GLU A 62 -14.00 11.70 -11.91
N GLN A 63 -13.90 11.21 -10.68
CA GLN A 63 -13.29 11.94 -9.56
C GLN A 63 -11.76 11.88 -9.56
N ILE A 64 -11.17 10.73 -9.92
CA ILE A 64 -9.72 10.54 -9.90
C ILE A 64 -9.02 11.11 -11.14
N ARG A 65 -9.63 11.03 -12.32
CA ARG A 65 -9.05 11.54 -13.56
C ARG A 65 -8.50 12.97 -13.43
N PRO A 66 -9.23 13.97 -12.90
CA PRO A 66 -8.69 15.32 -12.75
C PRO A 66 -7.54 15.42 -11.74
N ILE A 67 -7.44 14.49 -10.78
CA ILE A 67 -6.36 14.45 -9.79
C ILE A 67 -5.06 13.97 -10.45
N ILE A 68 -5.12 12.92 -11.26
CA ILE A 68 -3.93 12.32 -11.89
C ILE A 68 -3.58 12.89 -13.27
N SER A 69 -4.46 13.71 -13.83
CA SER A 69 -4.22 14.37 -15.11
C SER A 69 -3.07 15.37 -14.97
N LEU A 70 -1.89 14.99 -15.46
CA LEU A 70 -0.77 15.90 -15.54
C LEU A 70 -0.96 16.92 -16.67
N SER A 71 -0.64 18.17 -16.35
CA SER A 71 -0.74 19.31 -17.27
C SER A 71 0.64 19.67 -17.81
N GLY A 72 1.29 18.78 -18.56
CA GLY A 72 2.62 19.09 -19.09
C GLY A 72 3.42 17.90 -19.60
N SER A 73 4.62 18.19 -20.11
CA SER A 73 5.56 17.23 -20.69
C SER A 73 6.67 16.79 -19.72
N GLU A 74 6.73 17.39 -18.53
CA GLU A 74 7.81 17.16 -17.56
C GLU A 74 7.21 16.85 -16.17
N LEU A 75 7.87 15.95 -15.44
CA LEU A 75 7.47 15.53 -14.11
C LEU A 75 7.98 16.55 -13.07
N ASN A 76 7.09 17.38 -12.51
CA ASN A 76 7.47 18.30 -11.43
C ASN A 76 7.28 17.63 -10.06
N LEU A 77 8.33 17.58 -9.23
CA LEU A 77 8.28 17.02 -7.87
C LEU A 77 7.15 17.60 -7.01
N GLN A 78 6.85 18.90 -7.15
CA GLN A 78 5.75 19.52 -6.44
C GLN A 78 4.39 19.00 -6.91
N GLU A 79 4.23 18.75 -8.21
CA GLU A 79 2.99 18.18 -8.75
C GLU A 79 2.81 16.73 -8.28
N ILE A 80 3.87 15.92 -8.33
CA ILE A 80 3.86 14.54 -7.80
C ILE A 80 3.38 14.52 -6.34
N ARG A 81 3.96 15.38 -5.50
CA ARG A 81 3.57 15.51 -4.09
C ARG A 81 2.11 15.93 -3.93
N ASN A 82 1.66 16.94 -4.67
CA ASN A 82 0.28 17.39 -4.62
C ASN A 82 -0.69 16.27 -5.02
N ILE A 83 -0.37 15.49 -6.05
CA ILE A 83 -1.19 14.36 -6.50
C ILE A 83 -1.20 13.26 -5.44
N LYS A 84 -0.03 12.86 -4.93
CA LYS A 84 0.09 11.89 -3.84
C LYS A 84 -0.77 12.30 -2.64
N ASP A 85 -0.71 13.56 -2.23
CA ASP A 85 -1.47 14.07 -1.09
C ASP A 85 -2.98 14.11 -1.38
N ASN A 86 -3.39 14.49 -2.60
CA ASN A 86 -4.79 14.44 -3.02
C ASN A 86 -5.32 13.00 -3.02
N LEU A 87 -4.53 12.03 -3.49
CA LEU A 87 -4.88 10.62 -3.46
C LEU A 87 -4.98 10.10 -2.03
N MET A 88 -4.02 10.41 -1.16
CA MET A 88 -4.06 10.00 0.24
C MET A 88 -5.32 10.49 0.98
N ASN A 89 -5.80 11.68 0.64
CA ASN A 89 -6.97 12.29 1.26
C ASN A 89 -8.28 11.98 0.50
N PHE A 90 -8.22 11.22 -0.58
CA PHE A 90 -9.38 10.87 -1.36
C PHE A 90 -10.17 9.75 -0.66
N SER A 91 -11.45 10.01 -0.38
CA SER A 91 -12.37 9.02 0.15
C SER A 91 -13.39 8.64 -0.91
N SER A 92 -13.34 7.40 -1.40
CA SER A 92 -14.43 6.82 -2.20
C SER A 92 -15.42 6.10 -1.29
N ASN A 93 -16.70 6.13 -1.66
CA ASN A 93 -17.71 5.25 -1.07
C ASN A 93 -17.70 3.85 -1.68
N ASP A 94 -16.95 3.65 -2.78
CA ASP A 94 -16.86 2.38 -3.49
C ASP A 94 -15.73 1.50 -2.90
N ALA A 95 -16.09 0.33 -2.39
CA ALA A 95 -15.16 -0.64 -1.85
C ALA A 95 -14.40 -1.43 -2.93
N GLY A 96 -14.93 -1.50 -4.16
CA GLY A 96 -14.34 -2.23 -5.30
C GLY A 96 -13.12 -1.55 -5.90
N VAL A 97 -12.98 -0.23 -5.71
CA VAL A 97 -11.87 0.57 -6.27
C VAL A 97 -10.63 0.65 -5.39
N GLY A 98 -10.66 0.04 -4.20
CA GLY A 98 -9.56 0.12 -3.23
C GLY A 98 -8.22 -0.36 -3.79
N LYS A 99 -8.21 -1.43 -4.60
CA LYS A 99 -6.96 -1.93 -5.22
C LYS A 99 -6.39 -0.95 -6.23
N VAL A 100 -7.23 -0.33 -7.04
CA VAL A 100 -6.82 0.68 -8.03
C VAL A 100 -6.27 1.90 -7.33
N HIS A 101 -7.01 2.41 -6.34
CA HIS A 101 -6.63 3.58 -5.58
C HIS A 101 -5.29 3.41 -4.87
N VAL A 102 -5.09 2.26 -4.21
CA VAL A 102 -3.83 1.94 -3.54
C VAL A 102 -2.66 1.86 -4.53
N ASN A 103 -2.84 1.19 -5.67
CA ASN A 103 -1.77 1.11 -6.67
C ASN A 103 -1.42 2.48 -7.26
N LEU A 104 -2.43 3.31 -7.52
CA LEU A 104 -2.24 4.67 -8.00
C LEU A 104 -1.47 5.50 -6.96
N TYR A 105 -1.90 5.50 -5.70
CA TYR A 105 -1.20 6.20 -4.61
C TYR A 105 0.26 5.72 -4.47
N LEU A 106 0.48 4.41 -4.45
CA LEU A 106 1.82 3.84 -4.32
C LEU A 106 2.71 4.14 -5.54
N ALA A 107 2.14 4.23 -6.74
CA ALA A 107 2.89 4.69 -7.91
C ALA A 107 3.43 6.11 -7.67
N PHE A 108 2.60 7.04 -7.18
CA PHE A 108 3.04 8.41 -6.88
C PHE A 108 4.04 8.50 -5.71
N VAL A 109 3.99 7.58 -4.74
CA VAL A 109 5.03 7.46 -3.70
C VAL A 109 6.38 7.07 -4.32
N ASP A 110 6.39 6.09 -5.21
CA ASP A 110 7.62 5.66 -5.87
C ASP A 110 8.15 6.72 -6.85
N LEU A 111 7.26 7.47 -7.49
CA LEU A 111 7.62 8.61 -8.33
C LEU A 111 8.28 9.74 -7.55
N GLU A 112 7.78 10.06 -6.37
CA GLU A 112 8.42 11.06 -5.49
C GLU A 112 9.83 10.60 -5.14
N LYS A 113 9.98 9.32 -4.77
CA LYS A 113 11.28 8.74 -4.44
C LYS A 113 12.25 8.76 -5.63
N TYR A 114 11.78 8.43 -6.83
CA TYR A 114 12.59 8.55 -8.05
C TYR A 114 13.02 10.00 -8.27
N ALA A 115 12.10 10.97 -8.17
CA ALA A 115 12.39 12.38 -8.39
C ALA A 115 13.35 12.98 -7.35
N GLU A 116 13.32 12.51 -6.10
CA GLU A 116 14.22 12.98 -5.04
C GLU A 116 15.61 12.31 -5.08
N GLU A 117 15.65 11.00 -5.33
CA GLU A 117 16.85 10.18 -5.14
C GLU A 117 17.49 9.71 -6.45
N ASN A 118 16.85 9.95 -7.60
CA ASN A 118 17.15 9.28 -8.88
C ASN A 118 17.15 7.75 -8.76
N ASN A 119 16.25 7.21 -7.93
CA ASN A 119 16.15 5.79 -7.64
C ASN A 119 15.48 5.03 -8.79
N LEU A 120 16.27 4.38 -9.65
CA LEU A 120 15.77 3.64 -10.82
C LEU A 120 14.83 2.48 -10.46
N GLN A 121 15.06 1.82 -9.33
CA GLN A 121 14.17 0.76 -8.85
C GLN A 121 12.78 1.33 -8.50
N ALA A 122 12.73 2.54 -7.95
CA ALA A 122 11.46 3.21 -7.69
C ALA A 122 10.74 3.58 -9.00
N LYS A 123 11.48 4.02 -10.02
CA LYS A 123 10.92 4.27 -11.37
C LYS A 123 10.29 3.00 -11.97
N GLU A 124 11.00 1.88 -11.94
CA GLU A 124 10.47 0.59 -12.41
C GLU A 124 9.23 0.18 -11.62
N SER A 125 9.29 0.27 -10.28
CA SER A 125 8.17 -0.09 -9.41
C SER A 125 6.94 0.81 -9.61
N ALA A 126 7.12 2.08 -9.98
CA ALA A 126 6.04 2.98 -10.34
C ALA A 126 5.37 2.57 -11.66
N LEU A 127 6.16 2.21 -12.68
CA LEU A 127 5.65 1.72 -13.97
C LEU A 127 4.83 0.44 -13.81
N ASP A 128 5.30 -0.53 -13.02
CA ASP A 128 4.56 -1.78 -12.76
C ASP A 128 3.19 -1.52 -12.10
N LYS A 129 3.13 -0.57 -11.17
CA LYS A 129 1.87 -0.18 -10.50
C LYS A 129 0.92 0.52 -11.45
N LEU A 130 1.44 1.38 -12.32
CA LEU A 130 0.67 2.04 -13.37
C LEU A 130 0.10 1.02 -14.37
N GLU A 131 0.89 0.02 -14.78
CA GLU A 131 0.41 -1.08 -15.62
C GLU A 131 -0.68 -1.90 -14.92
N MET A 132 -0.54 -2.15 -13.61
CA MET A 132 -1.59 -2.81 -12.84
C MET A 132 -2.88 -1.98 -12.82
N VAL A 133 -2.79 -0.66 -12.67
CA VAL A 133 -3.96 0.23 -12.75
C VAL A 133 -4.64 0.12 -14.11
N LEU A 134 -3.89 0.09 -15.21
CA LEU A 134 -4.45 -0.11 -16.56
C LEU A 134 -5.16 -1.45 -16.72
N SER A 135 -4.59 -2.51 -16.15
CA SER A 135 -5.19 -3.85 -16.22
C SER A 135 -6.55 -3.94 -15.51
N LEU A 136 -6.74 -3.10 -14.49
CA LEU A 136 -7.95 -3.05 -13.67
C LEU A 136 -8.95 -2.00 -14.17
N VAL A 137 -8.45 -0.88 -14.72
CA VAL A 137 -9.24 0.27 -15.17
C VAL A 137 -8.70 0.81 -16.50
N PRO A 138 -9.05 0.15 -17.62
CA PRO A 138 -8.64 0.60 -18.96
C PRO A 138 -9.11 2.01 -19.30
N GLU A 139 -10.16 2.52 -18.65
CA GLU A 139 -10.71 3.87 -18.86
C GLU A 139 -9.75 5.00 -18.42
N LEU A 140 -8.68 4.68 -17.70
CA LEU A 140 -7.59 5.60 -17.35
C LEU A 140 -6.39 5.49 -18.30
N GLU A 141 -6.54 4.79 -19.44
CA GLU A 141 -5.46 4.53 -20.39
C GLU A 141 -4.68 5.79 -20.77
N LYS A 142 -5.40 6.86 -21.10
CA LYS A 142 -4.79 8.11 -21.51
C LYS A 142 -3.90 8.69 -20.40
N GLU A 143 -4.44 8.87 -19.20
CA GLU A 143 -3.73 9.50 -18.09
C GLU A 143 -2.51 8.68 -17.65
N VAL A 144 -2.66 7.36 -17.60
CA VAL A 144 -1.55 6.48 -17.21
C VAL A 144 -0.48 6.40 -18.30
N ASN A 145 -0.86 6.36 -19.58
CA ASN A 145 0.12 6.39 -20.67
C ASN A 145 0.87 7.72 -20.72
N ASP A 146 0.18 8.85 -20.50
CA ASP A 146 0.83 10.16 -20.40
C ASP A 146 1.88 10.16 -19.28
N LEU A 147 1.55 9.63 -18.10
CA LEU A 147 2.48 9.44 -16.96
C LEU A 147 3.66 8.53 -17.32
N SER A 148 3.40 7.34 -17.85
CA SER A 148 4.43 6.38 -18.23
C SER A 148 5.37 6.93 -19.29
N ASN A 149 4.86 7.70 -20.26
CA ASN A 149 5.68 8.33 -21.29
C ASN A 149 6.61 9.41 -20.72
N ILE A 150 6.14 10.21 -19.75
CA ILE A 150 7.01 11.18 -19.06
C ILE A 150 8.14 10.44 -18.34
N LEU A 151 7.86 9.30 -17.73
CA LEU A 151 8.88 8.51 -17.03
C LEU A 151 9.87 7.84 -17.97
N ILE A 152 9.42 7.33 -19.12
CA ILE A 152 10.31 6.66 -20.09
C ILE A 152 11.24 7.68 -20.77
N ASN A 153 10.72 8.87 -21.07
CA ASN A 153 11.45 9.89 -21.84
C ASN A 153 12.16 10.96 -20.98
N GLY A 154 11.88 11.02 -19.68
CA GLY A 154 12.54 11.87 -18.68
C GLY A 154 13.63 11.14 -17.91
#